data_AF-A0A5N7ZCB8-F1
#
_entry.id   AF-A0A5N7ZCB8-F1
#
_cell.length_a   1.000
_cell.length_b   1.000
_cell.length_c   1.000
_cell.angle_alpha   90.00
_cell.angle_beta   90.00
_cell.angle_gamma   90.00
#
_symmetry.space_group_name_H-M   'P 1'
#
loop_
_entity.id
_entity.type
_entity.pdbx_description
1 polymer ?
#
loop_
_entity_poly.entity_id
_entity_poly.type
_entity_poly.pdbx_seq_one_letter_code
_entity_poly.pdbx_strand_id
1 'polypeptide(L)'
;YFINQKLPVTFEKSSKDIGIQVPEGKSHFTRFIFDDEAHELFWNLIPNKTTLVTRQTKATSLFEETEFDIATNIYLLPELKKVDYIIKIENTDDFFDLDQLIDQLLTIKQITTAYKIEQNKLKSKNNLIF
;
A
#
# COMPACT_ATOMS: atom_id res chain seq x y z
N TYR A 1 -4.01 -16.11 -0.05
CA TYR A 1 -3.07 -15.14 0.54
C TYR A 1 -2.66 -15.63 1.92
N PHE A 2 -1.36 -15.62 2.28
CA PHE A 2 -0.85 -16.16 3.57
C PHE A 2 -1.41 -15.43 4.80
N ILE A 3 -1.69 -14.13 4.67
CA ILE A 3 -2.28 -13.33 5.75
C ILE A 3 -3.67 -13.85 6.14
N ASN A 4 -4.52 -14.22 5.17
CA ASN A 4 -5.85 -14.81 5.39
C ASN A 4 -5.80 -16.21 6.03
N GLN A 5 -4.64 -16.87 6.08
CA GLN A 5 -4.49 -18.18 6.74
C GLN A 5 -4.12 -18.05 8.22
N LYS A 6 -3.65 -16.87 8.64
CA LYS A 6 -3.02 -16.65 9.95
C LYS A 6 -3.74 -15.61 10.79
N LEU A 7 -4.45 -14.69 10.14
CA LEU A 7 -5.39 -13.78 10.75
C LEU A 7 -6.83 -14.23 10.42
N PRO A 8 -7.80 -13.95 11.30
CA PRO A 8 -9.22 -14.21 11.05
C PRO A 8 -9.81 -13.18 10.07
N VAL A 9 -9.16 -12.98 8.93
CA VAL A 9 -9.52 -11.98 7.90
C VAL A 9 -9.64 -12.66 6.54
N THR A 10 -10.55 -12.17 5.72
CA THR A 10 -10.70 -12.60 4.33
C THR A 10 -10.50 -11.42 3.40
N PHE A 11 -9.24 -10.97 3.27
CA PHE A 11 -8.90 -9.92 2.30
C PHE A 11 -9.22 -10.37 0.88
N GLU A 12 -9.97 -9.53 0.17
CA GLU A 12 -10.25 -9.64 -1.25
C GLU A 12 -9.69 -8.44 -2.03
N LYS A 13 -9.37 -8.64 -3.30
CA LYS A 13 -8.85 -7.55 -4.14
C LYS A 13 -9.99 -6.56 -4.43
N SER A 14 -9.79 -5.30 -4.08
CA SER A 14 -10.73 -4.24 -4.42
C SER A 14 -10.72 -3.97 -5.91
N SER A 15 -11.90 -3.64 -6.47
CA SER A 15 -12.04 -3.15 -7.84
C SER A 15 -11.61 -1.68 -7.99
N LYS A 16 -11.46 -0.97 -6.87
CA LYS A 16 -11.05 0.44 -6.80
C LYS A 16 -9.62 0.54 -6.27
N ASP A 17 -8.70 0.82 -7.17
CA ASP A 17 -7.31 1.12 -6.82
C ASP A 17 -7.18 2.52 -6.19
N ILE A 18 -6.16 2.70 -5.35
CA ILE A 18 -5.85 4.00 -4.76
C ILE A 18 -5.00 4.80 -5.76
N GLY A 19 -5.59 5.85 -6.33
CA GLY A 19 -4.90 6.75 -7.25
C GLY A 19 -4.12 7.83 -6.51
N ILE A 20 -2.84 8.00 -6.81
CA ILE A 20 -2.05 9.15 -6.34
C ILE A 20 -1.44 9.91 -7.52
N GLN A 21 -1.38 11.23 -7.39
CA GLN A 21 -0.71 12.09 -8.37
C GLN A 21 0.74 12.30 -7.93
N VAL A 22 1.68 11.89 -8.78
CA VAL A 22 3.11 12.20 -8.63
C VAL A 22 3.58 13.07 -9.79
N PRO A 23 4.76 13.72 -9.68
CA PRO A 23 5.33 14.50 -10.79
C PRO A 23 5.46 13.69 -12.10
N GLU A 24 5.72 12.39 -11.99
CA GLU A 24 5.90 11.48 -13.12
C GLU A 24 4.59 11.00 -13.76
N GLY A 25 3.43 11.31 -13.17
CA GLY A 25 2.11 10.92 -13.67
C GLY A 25 1.12 10.48 -12.59
N LYS A 26 -0.01 9.89 -13.04
CA LYS A 26 -0.97 9.24 -12.14
C LYS A 26 -0.54 7.80 -11.91
N SER A 27 -0.43 7.40 -10.66
CA SER A 27 -0.11 6.02 -10.26
C SER A 27 -1.25 5.41 -9.47
N HIS A 28 -1.38 4.09 -9.57
CA HIS A 28 -2.44 3.33 -8.92
C HIS A 28 -1.82 2.25 -8.03
N PHE A 29 -2.35 2.15 -6.82
CA PHE A 29 -1.99 1.11 -5.87
C PHE A 29 -3.15 0.12 -5.75
N THR A 30 -2.85 -1.15 -5.99
CA THR A 30 -3.80 -2.21 -5.68
C THR A 30 -4.13 -2.22 -4.20
N ARG A 31 -5.40 -2.40 -3.89
CA ARG A 31 -5.91 -2.42 -2.52
C ARG A 31 -6.61 -3.73 -2.27
N PHE A 32 -6.38 -4.31 -1.10
CA PHE A 32 -7.15 -5.44 -0.60
C PHE A 32 -8.00 -5.00 0.58
N ILE A 33 -9.26 -5.40 0.61
CA ILE A 33 -10.23 -4.99 1.63
C ILE A 33 -10.78 -6.19 2.35
N PHE A 34 -11.12 -5.99 3.62
CA PHE A 34 -11.90 -6.92 4.41
C PHE A 34 -12.86 -6.10 5.27
N ASP A 35 -14.15 -6.37 5.13
CA ASP A 35 -15.22 -5.75 5.88
C ASP A 35 -15.65 -6.71 6.99
N ASP A 36 -15.39 -6.33 8.24
CA ASP A 36 -15.76 -7.11 9.41
C ASP A 36 -17.05 -6.54 10.00
N GLU A 37 -18.18 -6.93 9.41
CA GLU A 37 -19.51 -6.49 9.83
C GLU A 37 -19.80 -6.83 11.30
N ALA A 38 -19.18 -7.89 11.85
CA ALA A 38 -19.43 -8.33 13.22
C ALA A 38 -18.81 -7.40 14.26
N HIS A 39 -17.66 -6.82 13.94
CA HIS A 39 -16.92 -5.90 14.81
C HIS A 39 -16.95 -4.45 14.31
N GLU A 40 -17.69 -4.17 13.24
CA GLU A 40 -17.78 -2.88 12.54
C GLU A 40 -16.41 -2.31 12.11
N LEU A 41 -15.43 -3.20 11.88
CA LEU A 41 -14.07 -2.82 11.49
C LEU A 41 -13.89 -2.91 9.98
N PHE A 42 -13.22 -1.92 9.41
CA PHE A 42 -12.92 -1.92 7.98
C PHE A 42 -11.41 -1.94 7.73
N TRP A 43 -10.95 -3.03 7.11
CA TRP A 43 -9.54 -3.31 6.93
C TRP A 43 -9.08 -3.05 5.51
N ASN A 44 -7.89 -2.48 5.41
CA ASN A 44 -7.22 -2.16 4.16
C ASN A 44 -5.81 -2.72 4.21
N LEU A 45 -5.43 -3.50 3.21
CA LEU A 45 -4.05 -3.93 2.98
C LEU A 45 -3.58 -3.37 1.64
N ILE A 46 -2.52 -2.57 1.68
CA ILE A 46 -2.04 -1.80 0.53
C ILE A 46 -0.51 -2.00 0.42
N PRO A 47 0.04 -2.37 -0.75
CA PRO A 47 1.48 -2.34 -0.95
C PRO A 47 1.95 -0.89 -0.88
N ASN A 48 3.05 -0.63 -0.17
CA ASN A 48 3.58 0.73 -0.07
C ASN A 48 4.33 1.15 -1.34
N LYS A 49 4.56 0.23 -2.29
CA LYS A 49 5.32 0.47 -3.51
C LYS A 49 4.55 -0.01 -4.73
N THR A 50 4.56 0.81 -5.78
CA THR A 50 4.09 0.46 -7.12
C THR A 50 5.11 0.92 -8.17
N THR A 51 5.02 0.39 -9.38
CA THR A 51 5.91 0.77 -10.49
C THR A 51 5.09 1.46 -11.55
N LEU A 52 5.45 2.69 -11.88
CA LEU A 52 4.91 3.41 -13.03
C LEU A 52 5.89 3.25 -14.20
N VAL A 53 5.36 2.83 -15.35
CA VAL A 53 6.12 2.76 -16.60
C VAL A 53 5.69 3.93 -17.46
N THR A 54 6.64 4.81 -17.77
CA THR A 54 6.43 5.96 -18.65
C THR A 54 7.23 5.77 -19.93
N ARG A 55 6.55 5.87 -21.07
CA ARG A 55 7.18 5.82 -22.40
C ARG A 55 7.82 7.18 -22.69
N GLN A 56 9.11 7.20 -23.02
CA GLN A 56 9.81 8.40 -23.48
C GLN A 56 10.31 8.21 -24.90
N THR A 57 10.25 9.27 -25.69
CA THR A 57 10.89 9.39 -26.99
C THR A 57 12.16 10.23 -26.84
N LYS A 58 13.28 9.72 -27.36
CA LYS A 58 14.51 10.49 -27.50
C LYS A 58 14.89 10.54 -28.96
N ALA A 59 15.03 11.75 -29.49
CA ALA A 59 15.59 11.96 -30.82
C ALA A 59 17.05 11.47 -30.82
N THR A 60 17.32 10.42 -31.59
CA THR A 60 18.68 9.88 -31.81
C THR A 60 19.31 10.49 -33.06
N SER A 61 18.50 11.00 -34.00
CA SER A 61 18.92 11.74 -35.18
C SER A 61 17.84 12.73 -35.62
N LEU A 62 18.13 13.56 -36.62
CA LEU A 62 17.23 14.59 -37.16
C LEU A 62 15.89 14.03 -37.68
N PHE A 63 15.84 12.72 -37.97
CA PHE A 63 14.65 12.00 -38.45
C PHE A 63 14.38 10.68 -37.70
N GLU A 64 15.12 10.40 -36.62
CA GLU A 64 14.97 9.15 -35.86
C GLU A 64 14.67 9.45 -34.40
N GLU A 65 13.57 8.88 -33.92
CA GLU A 65 13.22 8.86 -32.51
C GLU A 65 13.27 7.42 -32.02
N THR A 66 13.99 7.20 -30.92
CA THR A 66 13.98 5.91 -30.22
C THR A 66 13.03 6.01 -29.03
N GLU A 67 12.10 5.07 -28.96
CA GLU A 67 11.20 4.92 -27.82
C GLU A 67 11.83 3.98 -26.79
N PHE A 68 11.76 4.38 -25.52
CA PHE A 68 12.19 3.53 -24.41
C PHE A 68 11.29 3.76 -23.20
N ASP A 69 11.15 2.70 -22.40
CA ASP A 69 10.35 2.72 -21.20
C ASP A 69 11.21 3.04 -19.98
N ILE A 70 10.75 3.99 -19.16
CA ILE A 70 11.34 4.30 -17.86
C ILE A 70 10.42 3.74 -16.77
N ALA A 71 10.94 2.82 -15.97
CA ALA A 71 10.26 2.30 -14.79
C ALA A 71 10.65 3.13 -13.55
N THR A 72 9.67 3.84 -12.98
CA THR A 72 9.84 4.64 -11.77
C THR A 72 9.10 4.00 -10.61
N ASN A 73 9.81 3.80 -9.50
CA ASN A 73 9.21 3.30 -8.26
C ASN A 73 8.52 4.44 -7.51
N ILE A 74 7.24 4.27 -7.24
CA ILE A 74 6.41 5.24 -6.52
C ILE A 74 5.98 4.62 -5.19
N TYR A 75 5.99 5.44 -4.14
CA TYR A 75 5.63 5.00 -2.79
C TYR A 75 4.36 5.70 -2.29
N LEU A 76 3.47 4.94 -1.63
CA LEU A 76 2.27 5.50 -1.01
C LEU A 76 2.65 6.39 0.18
N LEU A 77 3.56 5.93 1.02
CA LEU A 77 4.18 6.66 2.11
C LEU A 77 5.70 6.73 1.86
N PRO A 78 6.19 7.79 1.17
CA PRO A 78 7.61 7.96 0.85
C PRO A 78 8.54 8.04 2.07
N GLU A 79 8.02 8.39 3.24
CA GLU A 79 8.74 8.37 4.51
C GLU A 79 9.00 6.95 5.06
N LEU A 80 8.26 5.95 4.57
CA LEU A 80 8.33 4.56 5.01
C LEU A 80 8.85 3.61 3.90
N LYS A 81 9.88 3.99 3.14
CA LYS A 81 10.37 3.21 1.98
C LYS A 81 10.78 1.76 2.27
N LYS A 82 11.07 1.43 3.54
CA LYS A 82 11.44 0.08 3.97
C LYS A 82 10.23 -0.81 4.28
N VAL A 83 9.03 -0.23 4.34
CA VAL A 83 7.79 -0.94 4.59
C VAL A 83 7.26 -1.44 3.26
N ASP A 84 7.03 -2.75 3.15
CA ASP A 84 6.49 -3.38 1.94
C ASP A 84 4.96 -3.20 1.83
N TYR A 85 4.26 -3.32 2.95
CA TYR A 85 2.79 -3.27 3.03
C TYR A 85 2.32 -2.45 4.21
N ILE A 86 1.19 -1.76 4.03
CA ILE A 86 0.51 -0.96 5.04
C ILE A 86 -0.85 -1.60 5.32
N ILE A 87 -1.17 -1.75 6.60
CA ILE A 87 -2.51 -2.11 7.07
C ILE A 87 -3.14 -0.86 7.68
N LYS A 88 -4.30 -0.44 7.16
CA LYS A 88 -5.15 0.61 7.73
C LYS A 88 -6.45 -0.04 8.21
N ILE A 89 -6.72 0.09 9.50
CA ILE A 89 -7.96 -0.39 10.13
C ILE A 89 -8.73 0.84 10.55
N GLU A 90 -9.98 0.90 10.11
CA GLU A 90 -10.91 1.98 10.40
C GLU A 90 -11.93 1.52 11.44
N ASN A 91 -12.53 2.47 12.14
CA ASN A 91 -13.49 2.24 13.24
C ASN A 91 -12.94 1.44 14.42
N THR A 92 -11.62 1.42 14.62
CA THR A 92 -11.03 0.87 15.85
C THR A 92 -11.47 1.68 17.06
N ASP A 93 -11.84 1.00 18.13
CA ASP A 93 -12.06 1.59 19.44
C ASP A 93 -10.81 1.46 20.34
N ASP A 94 -10.92 1.94 21.58
CA ASP A 94 -9.84 1.83 22.58
C ASP A 94 -9.61 0.38 23.05
N PHE A 95 -10.51 -0.56 22.72
CA PHE A 95 -10.40 -1.97 23.09
C PHE A 95 -9.75 -2.83 22.01
N PHE A 96 -9.53 -2.28 20.81
CA PHE A 96 -8.87 -2.99 19.73
C PHE A 96 -7.42 -3.34 20.11
N ASP A 97 -7.15 -4.64 20.27
CA ASP A 97 -5.84 -5.14 20.69
C ASP A 97 -4.84 -5.15 19.51
N LEU A 98 -4.26 -3.99 19.28
CA LEU A 98 -3.25 -3.79 18.24
C LEU A 98 -1.96 -4.58 18.51
N ASP A 99 -1.59 -4.75 19.78
CA ASP A 99 -0.37 -5.48 20.15
C ASP A 99 -0.54 -6.97 19.83
N GLN A 100 -1.70 -7.56 20.14
CA GLN A 100 -2.04 -8.92 19.73
C GLN A 100 -2.02 -9.09 18.21
N LEU A 101 -2.53 -8.11 17.45
CA LEU A 101 -2.47 -8.15 16.00
C LEU A 101 -1.02 -8.14 15.48
N ILE A 102 -0.16 -7.29 16.05
CA ILE A 102 1.25 -7.22 15.69
C ILE A 102 1.94 -8.57 15.97
N ASP A 103 1.68 -9.16 17.14
CA ASP A 103 2.23 -10.47 17.51
C ASP A 103 1.76 -11.56 16.54
N GLN A 104 0.47 -11.58 16.18
CA GLN A 104 -0.06 -12.52 15.19
C GLN A 104 0.59 -12.34 13.81
N LEU A 105 0.80 -11.11 13.35
CA LEU A 105 1.51 -10.82 12.10
C LEU A 105 2.96 -11.36 12.14
N LEU A 106 3.67 -11.18 13.25
CA LEU A 106 5.04 -11.67 13.43
C LEU A 106 5.13 -13.21 13.48
N THR A 107 4.04 -13.93 13.73
CA THR A 107 4.02 -15.41 13.59
C THR A 107 4.10 -15.89 12.14
N ILE A 108 3.81 -15.01 11.18
CA ILE A 108 3.87 -15.31 9.75
C ILE A 108 5.34 -15.26 9.31
N LYS A 109 5.93 -16.41 8.96
CA LYS A 109 7.36 -16.53 8.61
C LYS A 109 7.86 -15.55 7.55
N GLN A 110 6.98 -15.10 6.66
CA GLN A 110 7.30 -14.14 5.58
C GLN A 110 7.33 -12.69 6.06
N ILE A 111 6.75 -12.37 7.22
CA ILE A 111 6.76 -11.03 7.80
C ILE A 111 7.98 -10.90 8.70
N THR A 112 8.91 -10.04 8.30
CA THR A 112 10.15 -9.80 9.08
C THR A 112 9.91 -8.82 10.23
N THR A 113 9.05 -7.82 10.01
CA THR A 113 8.74 -6.77 10.99
C THR A 113 7.30 -6.31 10.84
N ALA A 114 6.63 -6.06 11.96
CA ALA A 114 5.33 -5.40 12.03
C ALA A 114 5.36 -4.41 13.20
N TYR A 115 4.80 -3.22 13.00
CA TYR A 115 4.79 -2.17 14.03
C TYR A 115 3.67 -1.16 13.78
N LYS A 116 3.24 -0.49 14.86
CA LYS A 116 2.29 0.61 14.79
C LYS A 116 2.93 1.84 14.13
N ILE A 117 2.25 2.39 13.13
CA ILE A 117 2.63 3.68 12.54
C ILE A 117 1.93 4.79 13.32
N GLU A 118 2.71 5.67 13.96
CA GLU A 118 2.16 6.86 14.60
C GLU A 118 1.67 7.86 13.55
N GLN A 119 0.35 8.06 13.48
CA GLN A 119 -0.29 8.95 12.51
C GLN A 119 0.26 10.39 12.58
N ASN A 120 0.71 10.84 13.75
CA ASN A 120 1.27 12.18 13.94
C ASN A 120 2.61 12.39 13.23
N LYS A 121 3.37 11.31 12.99
CA LYS A 121 4.69 11.35 12.34
C LYS A 121 4.60 11.26 10.81
N LEU A 122 3.43 10.93 10.27
CA LEU A 122 3.21 10.84 8.82
C LEU A 122 3.19 12.22 8.17
N LYS A 123 3.96 12.38 7.10
CA LYS A 123 3.97 13.58 6.25
C LYS A 123 2.98 13.42 5.10
N SER A 124 2.85 12.20 4.55
CA SER A 124 2.00 11.89 3.40
C SER A 124 0.60 11.40 3.79
N LYS A 125 -0.01 11.99 4.84
CA LYS A 125 -1.34 11.57 5.36
C LYS A 125 -2.45 11.66 4.31
N ASN A 126 -2.35 12.62 3.39
CA ASN A 126 -3.33 12.80 2.32
C ASN A 126 -3.43 11.59 1.39
N ASN A 127 -2.37 10.78 1.27
CA ASN A 127 -2.38 9.56 0.46
C ASN A 127 -3.20 8.42 1.12
N LEU A 128 -3.62 8.60 2.37
CA LEU A 128 -4.43 7.64 3.13
C LEU A 128 -5.92 8.04 3.19
N ILE A 129 -6.31 9.10 2.47
CA ILE A 129 -7.68 9.57 2.33
C ILE A 129 -8.24 8.98 1.03
N PHE A 130 -9.08 7.95 1.16
CA PHE A 130 -9.71 7.22 0.06
C PHE A 130 -11.02 6.60 0.54
#